data_AF-A0A1V4Z4K9-F1
#
_entry.id   AF-A0A1V4Z4K9-F1
#
_cell.length_a   1.000
_cell.length_b   1.000
_cell.length_c   1.000
_cell.angle_alpha   90.00
_cell.angle_beta   90.00
_cell.angle_gamma   90.00
#
_symmetry.space_group_name_H-M   'P 1'
#
loop_
_entity.id
_entity.type
_entity.pdbx_description
1 polymer ?
#
loop_
_entity_poly.entity_id
_entity_poly.type
_entity_poly.pdbx_seq_one_letter_code
_entity_poly.pdbx_strand_id
1 'polypeptide(L)' 'MELRDLEKMGRCPNCGKEAIQVIEAKPGETVVTCMNCGAARHYDDADEGVGVQATFDDALPKG' A
#
# COMPACT_ATOMS: atom_id res chain seq x y z
N MET A 1 -8.03 -19.35 -1.63
CA MET A 1 -7.33 -18.16 -2.12
C MET A 1 -7.97 -16.98 -1.41
N GLU A 2 -7.31 -16.50 -0.36
CA GLU A 2 -7.87 -15.47 0.51
C GLU A 2 -7.52 -14.11 -0.07
N LEU A 3 -8.52 -13.38 -0.57
CA LEU A 3 -8.39 -11.95 -0.84
C LEU A 3 -8.07 -11.27 0.50
N ARG A 4 -6.91 -10.64 0.58
CA ARG A 4 -6.51 -9.87 1.77
C ARG A 4 -6.89 -8.42 1.52
N ASP A 5 -8.08 -8.05 1.93
CA ASP A 5 -8.47 -6.65 2.04
C ASP A 5 -7.73 -6.07 3.25
N LEU A 6 -6.73 -5.22 3.00
CA LEU A 6 -5.93 -4.58 4.03
C LEU A 6 -6.37 -3.14 4.21
N GLU A 7 -6.70 -2.73 5.42
CA GLU A 7 -7.06 -1.35 5.72
C GLU A 7 -5.90 -0.64 6.41
N LYS A 8 -5.51 0.53 5.90
CA LYS A 8 -4.44 1.33 6.49
C LYS A 8 -4.83 2.79 6.58
N MET A 9 -4.59 3.39 7.74
CA MET A 9 -4.69 4.84 7.89
C MET A 9 -3.48 5.50 7.21
N GLY A 10 -3.76 6.45 6.32
CA GLY A 10 -2.73 7.13 5.54
C GLY A 10 -3.19 8.48 5.02
N ARG A 11 -2.23 9.34 4.72
CA ARG A 11 -2.51 10.60 4.03
C ARG A 11 -2.81 10.30 2.56
N CYS A 12 -4.00 10.70 2.11
CA CYS A 12 -4.36 10.56 0.71
C CYS A 12 -3.56 11.54 -0.15
N PRO A 13 -2.83 11.09 -1.19
CA PRO A 13 -2.10 12.00 -2.07
C PRO A 13 -3.02 12.88 -2.91
N ASN A 14 -4.30 12.49 -3.06
CA ASN A 14 -5.27 13.22 -3.86
C ASN A 14 -5.95 14.35 -3.08
N CYS A 15 -6.53 14.05 -1.91
CA CYS A 15 -7.24 15.06 -1.10
C CYS A 15 -6.39 15.66 0.03
N GLY A 16 -5.20 15.11 0.31
CA GLY A 16 -4.31 15.56 1.38
C GLY A 16 -4.78 15.21 2.79
N LYS A 17 -5.96 14.61 2.97
CA LYS A 17 -6.51 14.24 4.28
C LYS A 17 -6.00 12.89 4.74
N GLU A 18 -5.84 12.76 6.05
CA GLU A 18 -5.59 11.47 6.69
C GLU A 18 -6.90 10.68 6.77
N ALA A 19 -6.93 9.53 6.13
CA ALA A 19 -8.13 8.72 6.01
C ALA A 19 -7.76 7.24 5.90
N ILE A 20 -8.76 6.38 6.12
CA ILE A 20 -8.62 4.95 5.86
C ILE A 20 -8.47 4.76 4.34
N GLN A 21 -7.44 4.01 3.97
CA GLN A 21 -7.19 3.55 2.63
C GLN A 21 -7.37 2.04 2.62
N VAL A 22 -8.27 1.55 1.78
CA VAL A 22 -8.53 0.12 1.58
C VAL A 22 -7.61 -0.35 0.47
N ILE A 23 -6.84 -1.41 0.74
CA ILE A 23 -5.86 -2.00 -0.17
C ILE A 23 -6.40 -3.39 -0.54
N GLU A 24 -6.82 -3.52 -1.79
CA GLU A 24 -7.26 -4.78 -2.39
C GLU A 24 -6.09 -5.35 -3.18
N ALA A 25 -5.41 -6.37 -2.64
CA ALA A 25 -4.36 -7.08 -3.35
C ALA A 25 -4.94 -8.26 -4.16
N LYS A 26 -4.82 -8.19 -5.49
CA LYS A 26 -5.21 -9.23 -6.44
C LYS A 26 -3.94 -9.74 -7.14
N PRO A 27 -3.93 -10.98 -7.63
CA PRO A 27 -2.76 -11.49 -8.36
C PRO A 27 -2.50 -10.64 -9.61
N GLY A 28 -1.39 -9.90 -9.61
CA GLY A 28 -0.96 -9.00 -10.69
C GLY A 28 -1.43 -7.54 -10.55
N GLU A 29 -2.28 -7.21 -9.59
CA GLU A 29 -2.74 -5.83 -9.38
C GLU A 29 -3.12 -5.58 -7.91
N THR A 30 -2.64 -4.46 -7.37
CA THR A 30 -3.01 -3.96 -6.05
C THR A 30 -3.74 -2.64 -6.20
N VAL A 31 -4.96 -2.57 -5.69
CA VAL A 31 -5.80 -1.37 -5.76
C VAL A 31 -5.89 -0.72 -4.39
N VAL A 32 -5.51 0.56 -4.29
CA VAL A 32 -5.60 1.34 -3.05
C VAL A 32 -6.64 2.44 -3.19
N THR A 33 -7.73 2.32 -2.43
CA THR A 33 -8.89 3.23 -2.48
C THR A 33 -8.98 4.08 -1.22
N CYS A 34 -9.02 5.40 -1.38
CA CYS A 34 -9.21 6.33 -0.28
C CYS A 34 -10.68 6.44 0.12
N MET A 35 -11.02 6.11 1.37
CA MET A 35 -12.40 6.18 1.88
C MET A 35 -12.91 7.61 2.12
N ASN A 36 -12.04 8.63 2.03
CA ASN A 36 -12.45 10.03 2.20
C ASN A 36 -12.85 10.73 0.89
N CYS A 37 -12.15 10.44 -0.21
CA CYS A 37 -12.41 11.11 -1.50
C CYS A 37 -12.75 10.14 -2.64
N GLY A 38 -12.67 8.83 -2.42
CA GLY A 38 -12.94 7.80 -3.41
C GLY A 38 -11.83 7.61 -4.45
N ALA A 39 -10.67 8.26 -4.31
CA ALA A 39 -9.57 8.09 -5.25
C ALA A 39 -8.98 6.67 -5.12
N ALA A 40 -9.03 5.91 -6.22
CA ALA A 40 -8.42 4.58 -6.35
C ALA A 40 -7.09 4.66 -7.12
N ARG A 41 -6.09 3.90 -6.68
CA ARG A 41 -4.79 3.77 -7.36
C ARG A 41 -4.50 2.32 -7.63
N HIS A 42 -4.17 2.04 -8.89
CA HIS A 42 -3.82 0.71 -9.36
C HIS A 42 -2.29 0.63 -9.42
N TYR A 43 -1.74 -0.33 -8.69
CA TYR A 43 -0.34 -0.71 -8.76
C TYR A 43 -0.33 -2.04 -9.49
N ASP A 44 0.34 -2.08 -10.63
CA ASP A 44 0.52 -3.31 -11.39
C ASP A 44 1.66 -4.08 -10.72
N ASP A 45 1.33 -5.20 -10.08
CA ASP A 45 2.30 -6.08 -9.42
C ASP A 45 2.87 -7.06 -10.46
N ALA A 46 3.32 -6.56 -11.62
CA ALA A 46 3.93 -7.38 -12.67
C ALA A 46 5.39 -7.78 -12.39
N ASP A 47 5.90 -7.53 -11.19
CA ASP A 47 7.23 -8.00 -10.78
C ASP A 47 7.09 -9.11 -9.73
N GLU A 48 7.39 -10.32 -10.18
CA GLU A 48 7.48 -11.58 -9.44
C GLU A 48 8.59 -11.52 -8.37
N GLY A 49 8.52 -10.56 -7.42
CA GLY A 49 9.66 -10.29 -6.54
C GLY A 49 9.52 -9.28 -5.39
N VAL A 50 8.47 -8.45 -5.30
CA VAL A 50 8.34 -7.51 -4.16
C VAL A 50 7.67 -8.20 -2.97
N GLY A 51 8.51 -8.94 -2.23
CA GLY A 51 8.26 -9.20 -0.82
C GLY A 51 8.16 -7.87 -0.08
N VAL A 52 6.99 -7.57 0.49
CA VAL A 52 6.82 -6.51 1.49
C VAL A 52 7.53 -6.91 2.78
N GLN A 53 8.86 -6.87 2.78
CA GLN A 53 9.67 -7.12 3.96
C GLN A 53 10.61 -5.95 4.21
N ALA A 54 10.22 -5.18 5.23
CA ALA A 54 11.07 -4.44 6.17
C ALA A 54 12.24 -3.62 5.58
N THR A 55 12.01 -2.33 5.39
CA THR A 55 13.07 -1.32 5.51
C THR A 55 12.94 -0.57 6.84
N PHE A 56 13.17 -1.29 7.93
CA PHE A 56 13.48 -0.68 9.23
C PHE A 56 14.66 -1.41 9.88
N ASP A 57 15.78 -1.54 9.17
CA ASP A 57 17.07 -1.75 9.80
C ASP A 57 18.20 -1.36 8.84
N ASP A 58 18.36 -0.06 8.60
CA ASP A 58 19.67 0.51 8.23
C ASP A 58 19.89 1.74 9.10
N ALA A 59 20.04 1.47 10.40
CA ALA A 59 20.63 2.38 11.36
C ALA A 59 21.77 1.64 12.08
N LEU A 60 22.77 1.20 11.30
CA LEU A 60 24.04 0.76 11.88
C LEU A 60 25.14 1.77 11.51
N PRO A 61 25.54 2.66 12.44
CA PRO A 61 26.68 3.53 12.20
C PRO A 61 27.95 2.67 12.07
N LYS A 62 28.71 2.89 10.99
CA LYS A 62 30.06 2.34 10.86
C LYS A 62 30.98 3.03 11.87
N GLY A 63 31.58 2.24 12.75
CA GLY A 63 32.65 2.63 13.68
C GLY A 63 33.56 1.45 13.92
#